data_AF-A0A8H3NYQ6-F1
#
_entry.id   AF-A0A8H3NYQ6-F1
#
_cell.length_a   1.000
_cell.length_b   1.000
_cell.length_c   1.000
_cell.angle_alpha   90.00
_cell.angle_beta   90.00
_cell.angle_gamma   90.00
#
_symmetry.space_group_name_H-M   'P 1'
#
loop_
_entity.id
_entity.type
_entity.pdbx_description
1 polymer ?
#
loop_
_entity_poly.entity_id
_entity_poly.type
_entity_poly.pdbx_seq_one_letter_code
_entity_poly.pdbx_strand_id
1 'polypeptide(L)'
;MAASFRMQRLAQRSLLSAVPPSRTEARHSLFSTGACIFCQLRPRILAAQPARGLGLTLQTRRPASTSSSTTATETSNQDNNLPDLTNHYTIFRGTLPAGPPPASSFHIPLSDLRREFLRLQNVIHPDKYPPGPAKQRAEALSARVNEAYRTLADPLQRAQYLLREIHGIDVTAEDGATQHALDPETLMEVMEVQETIEDVGAGPEAEETIAALKKENDARVAECVKSLAQAFERGDIEAARQECVRLRFWYSVGEGLREWEPGRTEIRLVH
;
A
#
# COMPACT_ATOMS: atom_id res chain seq x y z
N MET A 1 43.69 -27.29 35.71
CA MET A 1 43.72 -27.40 34.23
C MET A 1 42.77 -26.33 33.70
N ALA A 2 43.13 -25.04 33.62
CA ALA A 2 44.07 -24.37 32.69
C ALA A 2 43.77 -24.77 31.22
N ALA A 3 43.45 -23.91 30.25
CA ALA A 3 43.76 -22.48 30.13
C ALA A 3 42.77 -21.73 29.21
N SER A 4 42.63 -20.45 29.51
CA SER A 4 42.03 -19.36 28.74
C SER A 4 42.96 -18.97 27.59
N PHE A 5 42.45 -18.73 26.37
CA PHE A 5 43.23 -18.16 25.27
C PHE A 5 42.69 -16.78 24.88
N ARG A 6 43.42 -15.78 25.38
CA ARG A 6 43.34 -14.36 25.09
C ARG A 6 44.36 -14.07 23.99
N MET A 7 43.94 -13.61 22.82
CA MET A 7 44.85 -13.18 21.75
C MET A 7 44.93 -11.66 21.74
N GLN A 8 46.05 -11.13 22.22
CA GLN A 8 46.53 -9.77 22.00
C GLN A 8 47.20 -9.72 20.62
N ARG A 9 46.94 -8.69 19.81
CA ARG A 9 47.86 -8.29 18.73
C ARG A 9 48.17 -6.80 18.78
N LEU A 10 49.44 -6.56 18.50
CA LEU A 10 50.24 -5.38 18.76
C LEU A 10 49.95 -4.23 17.80
N ALA A 11 50.13 -3.03 18.33
CA ALA A 11 50.27 -1.79 17.58
C ALA A 11 51.61 -1.74 16.84
N GLN A 12 51.60 -1.19 15.62
CA GLN A 12 52.77 -0.54 15.02
C GLN A 12 52.34 0.78 14.36
N ARG A 13 52.87 1.87 14.91
CA ARG A 13 52.93 3.21 14.35
C ARG A 13 54.08 3.28 13.35
N SER A 14 53.88 3.94 12.21
CA SER A 14 54.92 4.67 11.47
C SER A 14 54.30 5.85 10.71
N LEU A 15 55.07 6.91 10.59
CA LEU A 15 54.68 8.32 10.49
C LEU A 15 54.77 8.90 9.06
N LEU A 16 53.93 9.93 8.84
CA LEU A 16 54.16 11.20 8.14
C LEU A 16 54.54 11.22 6.63
N SER A 17 53.66 11.83 5.84
CA SER A 17 54.02 12.82 4.82
C SER A 17 52.89 13.85 4.65
N ALA A 18 53.26 15.08 4.31
CA ALA A 18 52.53 16.32 4.55
C ALA A 18 52.12 17.05 3.24
N VAL A 19 50.92 17.67 3.26
CA VAL A 19 50.53 18.98 2.64
C VAL A 19 50.48 19.05 1.07
N PRO A 20 49.67 19.91 0.38
CA PRO A 20 48.84 21.07 0.79
C PRO A 20 47.35 21.08 0.33
N PRO A 21 46.57 22.13 0.69
CA PRO A 21 45.16 22.27 0.37
C PRO A 21 44.90 23.08 -0.91
N SER A 22 43.77 22.84 -1.58
CA SER A 22 43.27 23.73 -2.63
C SER A 22 41.73 23.82 -2.68
N ARG A 23 41.29 25.09 -2.61
CA ARG A 23 40.11 25.69 -3.25
C ARG A 23 38.71 25.42 -2.69
N THR A 24 38.33 26.36 -1.83
CA THR A 24 37.12 27.20 -1.94
C THR A 24 36.32 27.07 -3.26
N GLU A 25 35.07 26.64 -3.15
CA GLU A 25 33.97 27.18 -3.96
C GLU A 25 32.75 27.45 -3.08
N ALA A 26 32.38 28.73 -3.04
CA ALA A 26 31.13 29.22 -2.50
C ALA A 26 29.99 28.84 -3.45
N ARG A 27 28.90 28.25 -2.91
CA ARG A 27 27.63 28.20 -3.61
C ARG A 27 26.63 29.06 -2.87
N HIS A 28 26.35 30.18 -3.52
CA HIS A 28 25.33 31.15 -3.16
C HIS A 28 23.95 30.50 -3.17
N SER A 29 23.27 30.68 -2.04
CA SER A 29 21.83 30.75 -1.94
C SER A 29 21.28 31.85 -2.86
N LEU A 30 20.38 31.48 -3.77
CA LEU A 30 19.40 32.41 -4.31
C LEU A 30 18.05 31.70 -4.39
N PHE A 31 17.20 32.07 -3.43
CA PHE A 31 15.75 32.04 -3.56
C PHE A 31 15.35 32.74 -4.86
N SER A 32 14.48 32.12 -5.65
CA SER A 32 13.56 32.87 -6.50
C SER A 32 12.27 32.08 -6.72
N THR A 33 11.22 32.69 -6.19
CA THR A 33 9.78 32.52 -6.41
C THR A 33 9.37 32.29 -7.87
N GLY A 34 8.35 31.46 -8.12
CA GLY A 34 7.70 31.44 -9.43
C GLY A 34 6.67 30.33 -9.70
N ALA A 35 5.48 30.46 -9.11
CA ALA A 35 4.16 30.09 -9.65
C ALA A 35 3.91 28.68 -10.27
N CYS A 36 3.03 27.95 -9.58
CA CYS A 36 2.41 26.68 -9.97
C CYS A 36 1.46 26.83 -11.18
N ILE A 37 1.57 25.94 -12.16
CA ILE A 37 0.84 25.94 -13.45
C ILE A 37 -0.63 25.45 -13.31
N PHE A 38 -1.13 25.20 -12.10
CA PHE A 38 -2.43 24.53 -11.90
C PHE A 38 -3.58 25.40 -11.34
N CYS A 39 -3.57 26.71 -11.56
CA CYS A 39 -4.60 27.62 -11.03
C CYS A 39 -5.53 28.29 -12.06
N GLN A 40 -5.64 27.75 -13.27
CA GLN A 40 -6.60 28.25 -14.27
C GLN A 40 -7.76 27.28 -14.47
N LEU A 41 -8.73 27.26 -13.54
CA LEU A 41 -10.13 26.89 -13.80
C LEU A 41 -10.95 27.12 -12.53
N ARG A 42 -11.38 28.37 -12.32
CA ARG A 42 -12.44 28.73 -11.35
C ARG A 42 -13.56 29.43 -12.11
N PRO A 43 -14.80 28.90 -12.13
CA PRO A 43 -15.92 29.55 -12.78
C PRO A 43 -16.38 30.77 -11.97
N ARG A 44 -16.51 31.92 -12.66
CA ARG A 44 -17.10 33.15 -12.11
C ARG A 44 -18.61 32.95 -11.91
N ILE A 45 -19.04 33.00 -10.66
CA ILE A 45 -20.44 33.20 -10.28
C ILE A 45 -20.78 34.67 -10.56
N LEU A 46 -21.68 34.94 -11.50
CA LEU A 46 -22.24 36.28 -11.71
C LEU A 46 -23.55 36.42 -10.95
N ALA A 47 -23.59 37.44 -10.10
CA ALA A 47 -24.73 37.83 -9.30
C ALA A 47 -25.86 38.42 -10.15
N ALA A 48 -27.10 38.08 -9.78
CA ALA A 48 -28.34 38.61 -10.32
C ALA A 48 -28.63 40.03 -9.81
N GLN A 49 -29.29 40.85 -10.64
CA GLN A 49 -30.04 42.03 -10.20
C GLN A 49 -31.45 42.02 -10.83
N PRO A 50 -32.46 42.60 -10.15
CA PRO A 50 -33.86 42.53 -10.56
C PRO A 50 -34.28 43.77 -11.36
N ALA A 51 -35.12 43.59 -12.37
CA ALA A 51 -35.89 44.67 -12.98
C ALA A 51 -37.34 44.25 -13.22
N ARG A 52 -38.25 44.99 -12.58
CA ARG A 52 -39.69 45.18 -12.88
C ARG A 52 -39.83 45.55 -14.37
N GLY A 53 -40.88 45.28 -15.13
CA GLY A 53 -42.29 44.93 -14.95
C GLY A 53 -43.02 45.35 -16.26
N LEU A 54 -44.31 45.01 -16.41
CA LEU A 54 -45.21 45.11 -17.58
C LEU A 54 -45.32 43.76 -18.32
N GLY A 55 -46.43 43.03 -18.37
CA GLY A 55 -47.83 43.39 -18.21
C GLY A 55 -48.52 43.34 -19.58
N LEU A 56 -48.93 42.15 -20.04
CA LEU A 56 -50.00 41.98 -21.03
C LEU A 56 -50.52 40.54 -21.02
N THR A 57 -51.83 40.48 -20.84
CA THR A 57 -52.73 39.33 -20.79
C THR A 57 -52.99 38.72 -22.16
N LEU A 58 -53.08 37.39 -22.30
CA LEU A 58 -54.08 36.71 -23.16
C LEU A 58 -54.07 35.17 -22.98
N GLN A 59 -55.18 34.69 -22.40
CA GLN A 59 -55.98 33.50 -22.74
C GLN A 59 -55.33 32.13 -23.05
N THR A 60 -55.58 31.21 -22.11
CA THR A 60 -56.15 29.85 -22.26
C THR A 60 -55.84 29.03 -23.52
N ARG A 61 -55.18 27.87 -23.33
CA ARG A 61 -55.56 26.55 -23.90
C ARG A 61 -54.80 25.39 -23.21
N ARG A 62 -55.52 24.57 -22.43
CA ARG A 62 -55.32 23.11 -22.26
C ARG A 62 -56.10 22.42 -23.41
N PRO A 63 -55.77 21.20 -23.90
CA PRO A 63 -55.50 19.96 -23.14
C PRO A 63 -54.25 19.23 -23.73
N ALA A 64 -53.82 18.00 -23.42
CA ALA A 64 -54.47 16.81 -22.90
C ALA A 64 -53.42 15.89 -22.25
N SER A 65 -53.91 15.10 -21.30
CA SER A 65 -53.25 13.94 -20.73
C SER A 65 -53.17 12.82 -21.75
N THR A 66 -52.00 12.21 -21.92
CA THR A 66 -51.89 10.80 -22.29
C THR A 66 -51.11 10.10 -21.19
N SER A 67 -51.88 9.38 -20.38
CA SER A 67 -51.41 8.30 -19.52
C SER A 67 -50.91 7.16 -20.41
N SER A 68 -49.61 6.98 -20.50
CA SER A 68 -49.01 5.68 -20.82
C SER A 68 -48.60 5.03 -19.50
N SER A 69 -49.58 4.36 -18.91
CA SER A 69 -49.37 3.31 -17.93
C SER A 69 -48.57 2.15 -18.53
N THR A 70 -47.78 1.52 -17.66
CA THR A 70 -47.28 0.13 -17.73
C THR A 70 -46.30 -0.22 -18.85
N THR A 71 -45.01 -0.08 -18.53
CA THR A 71 -44.06 -1.18 -18.69
C THR A 71 -43.24 -1.30 -17.39
N ALA A 72 -43.92 -1.76 -16.34
CA ALA A 72 -43.26 -2.63 -15.38
C ALA A 72 -43.09 -3.99 -16.06
N THR A 73 -42.10 -4.76 -15.60
CA THR A 73 -41.63 -6.06 -16.15
C THR A 73 -40.75 -5.82 -17.39
N GLU A 74 -39.44 -6.08 -17.43
CA GLU A 74 -38.61 -7.10 -16.75
C GLU A 74 -37.15 -6.61 -16.66
N THR A 75 -36.69 -6.20 -15.49
CA THR A 75 -35.24 -6.28 -15.17
C THR A 75 -34.96 -7.74 -14.86
N SER A 76 -34.81 -8.51 -15.92
CA SER A 76 -34.53 -9.94 -15.91
C SER A 76 -33.13 -10.19 -15.39
N ASN A 77 -33.01 -10.54 -14.10
CA ASN A 77 -32.09 -11.54 -13.52
C ASN A 77 -30.58 -11.55 -13.89
N GLN A 78 -30.02 -10.56 -14.60
CA GLN A 78 -28.60 -10.53 -14.97
C GLN A 78 -27.73 -9.72 -13.99
N ASP A 79 -28.33 -8.87 -13.16
CA ASP A 79 -27.58 -8.04 -12.20
C ASP A 79 -27.19 -8.77 -10.91
N ASN A 80 -27.66 -10.01 -10.69
CA ASN A 80 -27.37 -10.79 -9.48
C ASN A 80 -25.97 -11.44 -9.45
N ASN A 81 -25.13 -11.20 -10.46
CA ASN A 81 -23.78 -11.79 -10.55
C ASN A 81 -22.64 -10.76 -10.65
N LEU A 82 -22.94 -9.46 -10.65
CA LEU A 82 -21.88 -8.45 -10.63
C LEU A 82 -21.37 -8.27 -9.19
N PRO A 83 -20.05 -8.37 -8.95
CA PRO A 83 -19.50 -8.18 -7.60
C PRO A 83 -19.79 -6.76 -7.12
N ASP A 84 -20.16 -6.62 -5.85
CA ASP A 84 -20.28 -5.32 -5.21
C ASP A 84 -18.88 -4.73 -5.03
N LEU A 85 -18.64 -3.66 -5.78
CA LEU A 85 -17.33 -3.04 -5.87
C LEU A 85 -17.04 -2.06 -4.74
N THR A 86 -17.98 -1.79 -3.83
CA THR A 86 -17.85 -0.74 -2.80
C THR A 86 -16.55 -0.85 -2.00
N ASN A 87 -16.14 -2.07 -1.65
CA ASN A 87 -14.92 -2.38 -0.90
C ASN A 87 -14.25 -3.65 -1.48
N HIS A 88 -12.95 -3.85 -1.27
CA HIS A 88 -12.28 -5.09 -1.66
C HIS A 88 -12.90 -6.34 -1.02
N TYR A 89 -13.35 -6.27 0.24
CA TYR A 89 -14.01 -7.37 0.92
C TYR A 89 -15.38 -7.70 0.32
N THR A 90 -16.13 -6.71 -0.18
CA THR A 90 -17.46 -6.93 -0.76
C THR A 90 -17.42 -7.59 -2.14
N ILE A 91 -16.26 -7.61 -2.79
CA ILE A 91 -16.04 -8.30 -4.07
C ILE A 91 -16.02 -9.82 -3.87
N PHE A 92 -15.43 -10.30 -2.77
CA PHE A 92 -15.23 -11.73 -2.49
C PHE A 92 -16.22 -12.26 -1.46
N ARG A 93 -17.53 -12.08 -1.72
CA ARG A 93 -18.59 -12.46 -0.76
C ARG A 93 -18.66 -13.94 -0.45
N GLY A 94 -18.19 -14.81 -1.35
CA GLY A 94 -18.15 -16.25 -1.11
C GLY A 94 -17.09 -16.65 -0.09
N THR A 95 -15.92 -16.01 -0.16
CA THR A 95 -14.80 -16.26 0.75
C THR A 95 -14.92 -15.45 2.05
N LEU A 96 -15.43 -14.22 1.97
CA LEU A 96 -15.45 -13.24 3.06
C LEU A 96 -16.88 -12.71 3.29
N PRO A 97 -17.83 -13.55 3.73
CA PRO A 97 -19.23 -13.15 3.88
C PRO A 97 -19.45 -12.11 5.00
N ALA A 98 -18.60 -12.14 6.04
CA ALA A 98 -18.69 -11.24 7.18
C ALA A 98 -18.01 -9.87 6.96
N GLY A 99 -17.35 -9.65 5.81
CA GLY A 99 -16.67 -8.39 5.52
C GLY A 99 -15.31 -8.26 6.22
N PRO A 100 -14.82 -7.03 6.49
CA PRO A 100 -13.53 -6.80 7.14
C PRO A 100 -13.55 -7.06 8.67
N PRO A 101 -12.38 -7.18 9.31
CA PRO A 101 -12.26 -7.23 10.76
C PRO A 101 -12.90 -6.01 11.46
N PRO A 102 -13.47 -6.15 12.68
CA PRO A 102 -13.44 -7.32 13.55
C PRO A 102 -14.54 -8.37 13.27
N ALA A 103 -15.41 -8.15 12.29
CA ALA A 103 -16.50 -9.08 11.97
C ALA A 103 -15.98 -10.41 11.39
N SER A 104 -14.79 -10.41 10.78
CA SER A 104 -14.06 -11.58 10.32
C SER A 104 -12.62 -11.57 10.85
N SER A 105 -11.93 -12.71 10.78
CA SER A 105 -10.50 -12.77 11.09
C SER A 105 -9.69 -12.04 10.02
N PHE A 106 -8.58 -11.44 10.44
CA PHE A 106 -7.60 -10.87 9.50
C PHE A 106 -6.99 -11.95 8.59
N HIS A 107 -6.90 -13.20 9.06
CA HIS A 107 -6.35 -14.30 8.27
C HIS A 107 -7.33 -14.74 7.17
N ILE A 108 -6.87 -14.73 5.91
CA ILE A 108 -7.66 -15.14 4.75
C ILE A 108 -7.05 -16.40 4.13
N PRO A 109 -7.82 -17.49 3.95
CA PRO A 109 -7.35 -18.68 3.25
C PRO A 109 -7.12 -18.38 1.75
N LEU A 110 -5.86 -18.27 1.35
CA LEU A 110 -5.46 -17.86 -0.01
C LEU A 110 -5.99 -18.79 -1.11
N SER A 111 -6.16 -20.08 -0.81
CA SER A 111 -6.73 -21.06 -1.75
C SER A 111 -8.17 -20.73 -2.14
N ASP A 112 -8.98 -20.31 -1.17
CA ASP A 112 -10.39 -20.00 -1.39
C ASP A 112 -10.53 -18.65 -2.09
N LEU A 113 -9.76 -17.66 -1.64
CA LEU A 113 -9.67 -16.34 -2.28
C LEU A 113 -9.27 -16.47 -3.76
N ARG A 114 -8.24 -17.29 -4.05
CA ARG A 114 -7.79 -17.54 -5.42
C ARG A 114 -8.85 -18.25 -6.26
N ARG A 115 -9.57 -19.22 -5.69
CA ARG A 115 -10.64 -19.93 -6.40
C ARG A 115 -11.77 -18.98 -6.78
N GLU A 116 -12.19 -18.11 -5.87
CA GLU A 116 -13.22 -17.11 -6.15
C GLU A 116 -12.74 -16.05 -7.15
N PHE A 117 -11.49 -15.58 -7.02
CA PHE A 117 -10.86 -14.67 -7.98
C PHE A 117 -10.89 -15.21 -9.42
N LEU A 118 -10.47 -16.47 -9.62
CA LEU A 118 -10.50 -17.10 -10.95
C LEU A 118 -11.93 -17.23 -11.48
N ARG A 119 -12.91 -17.55 -10.62
CA ARG A 119 -14.33 -17.60 -11.00
C ARG A 119 -14.82 -16.23 -11.47
N LEU A 120 -14.53 -15.17 -10.73
CA LEU A 120 -14.92 -13.80 -11.09
C LEU A 120 -14.27 -13.37 -12.40
N GLN A 121 -12.97 -13.61 -12.58
CA GLN A 121 -12.25 -13.26 -13.80
C GLN A 121 -12.81 -13.99 -15.04
N ASN A 122 -13.19 -15.25 -14.90
CA ASN A 122 -13.84 -15.98 -15.99
C ASN A 122 -15.19 -15.36 -16.42
N VAL A 123 -15.90 -14.70 -15.49
CA VAL A 123 -17.18 -14.04 -15.79
C VAL A 123 -16.97 -12.68 -16.45
N ILE A 124 -15.99 -11.90 -15.99
CA ILE A 124 -15.79 -10.50 -16.39
C ILE A 124 -14.68 -10.27 -17.42
N HIS A 125 -14.11 -11.34 -18.00
CA HIS A 125 -12.96 -11.23 -18.91
C HIS A 125 -13.25 -10.33 -20.13
N PRO A 126 -12.40 -9.33 -20.43
CA PRO A 126 -12.68 -8.34 -21.47
C PRO A 126 -12.74 -8.93 -22.89
N ASP A 127 -12.02 -10.02 -23.16
CA ASP A 127 -12.05 -10.71 -24.47
C ASP A 127 -13.40 -11.30 -24.84
N LYS A 128 -14.33 -11.41 -23.88
CA LYS A 128 -15.71 -11.85 -24.16
C LYS A 128 -16.55 -10.78 -24.83
N TYR A 129 -16.06 -9.53 -24.89
CA TYR A 129 -16.80 -8.39 -25.39
C TYR A 129 -16.13 -7.79 -26.62
N PRO A 130 -16.91 -7.42 -27.65
CA PRO A 130 -16.38 -6.70 -28.80
C PRO A 130 -15.89 -5.30 -28.39
N PRO A 131 -14.99 -4.67 -29.17
CA PRO A 131 -14.54 -3.31 -28.90
C PRO A 131 -15.72 -2.34 -28.71
N GLY A 132 -15.68 -1.58 -27.61
CA GLY A 132 -16.73 -0.62 -27.29
C GLY A 132 -16.95 -0.44 -25.78
N PRO A 133 -18.03 0.25 -25.37
CA PRO A 133 -18.29 0.57 -23.97
C PRO A 133 -18.47 -0.67 -23.06
N ALA A 134 -18.92 -1.80 -23.61
CA ALA A 134 -19.04 -3.05 -22.87
C ALA A 134 -17.67 -3.64 -22.51
N LYS A 135 -16.72 -3.64 -23.47
CA LYS A 135 -15.35 -4.07 -23.24
C LYS A 135 -14.64 -3.15 -22.23
N GLN A 136 -14.78 -1.84 -22.34
CA GLN A 136 -14.21 -0.89 -21.37
C GLN A 136 -14.74 -1.12 -19.94
N ARG A 137 -16.04 -1.42 -19.79
CA ARG A 137 -16.61 -1.80 -18.48
C ARG A 137 -16.00 -3.10 -17.95
N ALA A 138 -15.87 -4.12 -18.79
CA ALA A 138 -15.24 -5.38 -18.42
C ALA A 138 -13.77 -5.20 -18.01
N GLU A 139 -13.01 -4.38 -18.74
CA GLU A 139 -11.62 -4.01 -18.40
C GLU A 139 -11.54 -3.34 -17.02
N ALA A 140 -12.40 -2.33 -16.76
CA ALA A 140 -12.43 -1.65 -15.47
C ALA A 140 -12.81 -2.59 -14.31
N LEU A 141 -13.79 -3.47 -14.51
CA LEU A 141 -14.20 -4.48 -13.53
C LEU A 141 -13.06 -5.46 -13.25
N SER A 142 -12.41 -5.98 -14.29
CA SER A 142 -11.29 -6.91 -14.18
C SER A 142 -10.11 -6.28 -13.44
N ALA A 143 -9.79 -5.01 -13.74
CA ALA A 143 -8.75 -4.26 -13.05
C ALA A 143 -9.06 -4.13 -11.54
N ARG A 144 -10.30 -3.80 -11.18
CA ARG A 144 -10.71 -3.67 -9.78
C ARG A 144 -10.69 -4.99 -9.01
N VAL A 145 -11.10 -6.10 -9.65
CA VAL A 145 -11.00 -7.43 -9.05
C VAL A 145 -9.53 -7.87 -8.87
N ASN A 146 -8.67 -7.53 -9.82
CA ASN A 146 -7.22 -7.79 -9.71
C ASN A 146 -6.59 -7.02 -8.55
N GLU A 147 -6.92 -5.73 -8.42
CA GLU A 147 -6.45 -4.88 -7.33
C GLU A 147 -6.90 -5.45 -5.99
N ALA A 148 -8.20 -5.72 -5.83
CA ALA A 148 -8.75 -6.30 -4.61
C ALA A 148 -8.10 -7.65 -4.25
N TYR A 149 -7.87 -8.53 -5.24
CA TYR A 149 -7.18 -9.80 -5.00
C TYR A 149 -5.74 -9.58 -4.53
N ARG A 150 -4.97 -8.71 -5.18
CA ARG A 150 -3.57 -8.44 -4.80
C ARG A 150 -3.48 -7.87 -3.38
N THR A 151 -4.32 -6.87 -3.09
CA THR A 151 -4.38 -6.22 -1.78
C THR A 151 -4.81 -7.20 -0.69
N LEU A 152 -5.82 -8.03 -0.94
CA LEU A 152 -6.28 -9.00 0.05
C LEU A 152 -5.39 -10.22 0.15
N ALA A 153 -4.58 -10.56 -0.86
CA ALA A 153 -3.69 -11.72 -0.79
C ALA A 153 -2.44 -11.44 0.06
N ASP A 154 -1.87 -10.24 -0.04
CA ASP A 154 -0.67 -9.85 0.71
C ASP A 154 -1.03 -9.27 2.10
N PRO A 155 -0.51 -9.81 3.22
CA PRO A 155 -0.82 -9.32 4.56
C PRO A 155 -0.48 -7.84 4.79
N LEU A 156 0.64 -7.35 4.25
CA LEU A 156 1.05 -5.96 4.41
C LEU A 156 0.08 -5.03 3.68
N GLN A 157 -0.20 -5.28 2.40
CA GLN A 157 -1.18 -4.50 1.64
C GLN A 157 -2.58 -4.58 2.27
N ARG A 158 -2.98 -5.73 2.79
CA ARG A 158 -4.25 -5.92 3.49
C ARG A 158 -4.33 -5.06 4.74
N ALA A 159 -3.27 -5.03 5.57
CA ALA A 159 -3.22 -4.20 6.77
C ALA A 159 -3.26 -2.70 6.42
N GLN A 160 -2.47 -2.26 5.44
CA GLN A 160 -2.48 -0.88 4.94
C GLN A 160 -3.86 -0.47 4.42
N TYR A 161 -4.51 -1.35 3.66
CA TYR A 161 -5.86 -1.14 3.15
C TYR A 161 -6.88 -0.96 4.27
N LEU A 162 -6.86 -1.85 5.28
CA LEU A 162 -7.78 -1.75 6.42
C LEU A 162 -7.57 -0.45 7.20
N LEU A 163 -6.32 -0.10 7.50
CA LEU A 163 -6.00 1.14 8.21
C LEU A 163 -6.47 2.38 7.44
N ARG A 164 -6.22 2.42 6.13
CA ARG A 164 -6.57 3.59 5.30
C ARG A 164 -8.08 3.70 5.07
N GLU A 165 -8.72 2.65 4.56
CA GLU A 165 -10.12 2.74 4.10
C GLU A 165 -11.13 2.70 5.25
N ILE A 166 -10.81 2.01 6.35
CA ILE A 166 -11.75 1.83 7.47
C ILE A 166 -11.45 2.83 8.59
N HIS A 167 -10.18 3.05 8.90
CA HIS A 167 -9.77 3.89 10.03
C HIS A 167 -9.24 5.27 9.62
N GLY A 168 -9.06 5.53 8.32
CA GLY A 168 -8.55 6.81 7.82
C GLY A 168 -7.07 7.05 8.16
N ILE A 169 -6.31 5.99 8.47
CA ILE A 169 -4.89 6.06 8.84
C ILE A 169 -4.05 5.61 7.65
N ASP A 170 -3.33 6.55 7.03
CA ASP A 170 -2.43 6.25 5.92
C ASP A 170 -0.98 6.10 6.38
N VAL A 171 -0.56 4.85 6.61
CA VAL A 171 0.82 4.52 6.99
C VAL A 171 1.83 4.66 5.83
N THR A 172 1.35 4.87 4.61
CA THR A 172 2.16 4.97 3.39
C THR A 172 2.38 6.40 2.90
N ALA A 173 1.74 7.39 3.53
CA ALA A 173 1.93 8.80 3.20
C ALA A 173 3.40 9.21 3.37
N GLU A 174 3.87 10.18 2.56
CA GLU A 174 5.27 10.66 2.60
C GLU A 174 5.69 11.19 3.99
N ASP A 175 4.75 11.76 4.74
CA ASP A 175 4.96 12.21 6.12
C ASP A 175 4.92 11.06 7.15
N GLY A 176 4.51 9.87 6.72
CA GLY A 176 4.28 8.69 7.55
C GLY A 176 5.54 8.21 8.27
N ALA A 177 6.74 8.40 7.70
CA ALA A 177 7.98 8.08 8.41
C ALA A 177 8.20 8.95 9.67
N THR A 178 7.69 10.19 9.65
CA THR A 178 7.78 11.12 10.79
C THR A 178 6.60 10.93 11.75
N GLN A 179 5.41 10.63 11.22
CA GLN A 179 4.18 10.45 12.01
C GLN A 179 4.05 9.04 12.62
N HIS A 180 4.74 8.06 12.03
CA HIS A 180 4.66 6.65 12.38
C HIS A 180 6.07 6.07 12.52
N ALA A 181 6.86 6.69 13.40
CA ALA A 181 8.20 6.23 13.71
C ALA A 181 8.19 4.76 14.17
N LEU A 182 9.24 4.03 13.80
CA LEU A 182 9.53 2.72 14.33
C LEU A 182 9.73 2.77 15.83
N ASP A 183 9.34 1.69 16.50
CA ASP A 183 9.74 1.50 17.88
C ASP A 183 11.28 1.30 17.98
N PRO A 184 11.91 1.74 19.08
CA PRO A 184 13.36 1.65 19.23
C PRO A 184 13.90 0.21 19.18
N GLU A 185 13.11 -0.78 19.60
CA GLU A 185 13.50 -2.19 19.62
C GLU A 185 13.67 -2.73 18.20
N THR A 186 12.68 -2.52 17.35
CA THR A 186 12.73 -2.87 15.93
C THR A 186 13.86 -2.15 15.20
N LEU A 187 14.13 -0.87 15.53
CA LEU A 187 15.24 -0.16 14.93
C LEU A 187 16.59 -0.82 15.26
N MET A 188 16.78 -1.25 16.51
CA MET A 188 17.99 -1.99 16.91
C MET A 188 18.11 -3.31 16.12
N GLU A 189 17.03 -4.08 15.98
CA GLU A 189 17.08 -5.33 15.21
C GLU A 189 17.44 -5.08 13.73
N VAL A 190 16.92 -4.03 13.11
CA VAL A 190 17.26 -3.66 11.73
C VAL A 190 18.74 -3.28 11.61
N MET A 191 19.28 -2.57 12.59
CA MET A 191 20.70 -2.23 12.63
C MET A 191 21.58 -3.47 12.83
N GLU A 192 21.19 -4.41 13.69
CA GLU A 192 21.89 -5.69 13.89
C GLU A 192 21.95 -6.52 12.60
N VAL A 193 20.85 -6.54 11.83
CA VAL A 193 20.82 -7.21 10.52
C VAL A 193 21.79 -6.52 9.55
N GLN A 194 21.85 -5.20 9.53
CA GLN A 194 22.79 -4.46 8.68
C GLN A 194 24.25 -4.74 9.07
N GLU A 195 24.58 -4.69 10.36
CA GLU A 195 25.92 -5.00 10.87
C GLU A 195 26.33 -6.43 10.49
N THR A 196 25.43 -7.40 10.63
CA THR A 196 25.70 -8.79 10.22
C THR A 196 26.01 -8.90 8.72
N ILE A 197 25.31 -8.14 7.87
CA ILE A 197 25.55 -8.15 6.41
C ILE A 197 26.89 -7.48 6.08
N GLU A 198 27.24 -6.40 6.78
CA GLU A 198 28.52 -5.70 6.64
C GLU A 198 29.71 -6.62 7.01
N ASP A 199 29.60 -7.33 8.13
CA ASP A 199 30.64 -8.23 8.65
C ASP A 199 30.90 -9.44 7.75
N VAL A 200 29.84 -9.95 7.13
CA VAL A 200 29.89 -11.13 6.26
C VAL A 200 30.67 -10.83 4.96
N GLY A 201 30.47 -9.67 4.35
CA GLY A 201 31.14 -9.24 3.12
C GLY A 201 31.16 -10.29 2.00
N ALA A 202 32.34 -10.73 1.57
CA ALA A 202 32.55 -11.79 0.58
C ALA A 202 33.20 -13.04 1.18
N GLY A 203 33.01 -13.28 2.48
CA GLY A 203 33.55 -14.45 3.17
C GLY A 203 33.01 -15.78 2.62
N PRO A 204 33.72 -16.89 2.83
CA PRO A 204 33.27 -18.22 2.41
C PRO A 204 31.96 -18.67 3.09
N GLU A 205 31.64 -18.10 4.26
CA GLU A 205 30.43 -18.38 5.05
C GLU A 205 29.27 -17.41 4.73
N ALA A 206 29.44 -16.55 3.72
CA ALA A 206 28.50 -15.47 3.46
C ALA A 206 27.13 -15.95 3.00
N GLU A 207 27.09 -16.90 2.06
CA GLU A 207 25.84 -17.45 1.56
C GLU A 207 25.04 -18.17 2.65
N GLU A 208 25.73 -18.90 3.54
CA GLU A 208 25.10 -19.60 4.65
C GLU A 208 24.51 -18.62 5.67
N THR A 209 25.25 -17.56 6.01
CA THR A 209 24.79 -16.53 6.94
C THR A 209 23.59 -15.76 6.38
N ILE A 210 23.61 -15.39 5.10
CA ILE A 210 22.50 -14.71 4.42
C ILE A 210 21.27 -15.62 4.33
N ALA A 211 21.45 -16.93 4.10
CA ALA A 211 20.35 -17.88 4.13
C ALA A 211 19.72 -17.99 5.53
N ALA A 212 20.52 -17.94 6.60
CA ALA A 212 20.03 -17.90 7.97
C ALA A 212 19.23 -16.62 8.25
N LEU A 213 19.74 -15.46 7.85
CA LEU A 213 19.04 -14.17 7.97
C LEU A 213 17.70 -14.16 7.22
N LYS A 214 17.64 -14.74 6.02
CA LYS A 214 16.37 -14.90 5.26
C LYS A 214 15.34 -15.68 6.07
N LYS A 215 15.75 -16.82 6.63
CA LYS A 215 14.87 -17.67 7.45
C LYS A 215 14.39 -16.95 8.71
N GLU A 216 15.27 -16.20 9.36
CA GLU A 216 14.94 -15.41 10.55
C GLU A 216 13.95 -14.28 10.20
N ASN A 217 14.19 -13.57 9.09
CA ASN A 217 13.28 -12.55 8.58
C ASN A 217 11.89 -13.13 8.26
N ASP A 218 11.81 -14.30 7.64
CA ASP A 218 10.53 -14.98 7.37
C ASP A 218 9.77 -15.30 8.67
N ALA A 219 10.48 -15.68 9.74
CA ALA A 219 9.89 -15.90 11.05
C ALA A 219 9.39 -14.58 11.69
N ARG A 220 10.17 -13.49 11.59
CA ARG A 220 9.77 -12.15 12.06
C ARG A 220 8.52 -11.65 11.33
N VAL A 221 8.47 -11.82 10.01
CA VAL A 221 7.29 -11.50 9.19
C VAL A 221 6.08 -12.30 9.65
N ALA A 222 6.22 -13.62 9.86
CA ALA A 222 5.12 -14.46 10.32
C ALA A 222 4.57 -14.05 11.69
N GLU A 223 5.45 -13.69 12.64
CA GLU A 223 5.02 -13.22 13.96
C GLU A 223 4.34 -11.85 13.89
N CYS A 224 4.86 -10.91 13.10
CA CYS A 224 4.21 -9.61 12.87
C CYS A 224 2.79 -9.77 12.29
N VAL A 225 2.62 -10.68 11.32
CA VAL A 225 1.30 -10.98 10.72
C VAL A 225 0.33 -11.55 11.76
N LYS A 226 0.81 -12.38 12.68
CA LYS A 226 0.01 -12.92 13.77
C LYS A 226 -0.36 -11.85 14.80
N SER A 227 0.57 -10.98 15.18
CA SER A 227 0.29 -9.83 16.05
C SER A 227 -0.72 -8.87 15.42
N LEU A 228 -0.59 -8.58 14.12
CA LEU A 228 -1.56 -7.80 13.34
C LEU A 228 -2.96 -8.42 13.42
N ALA A 229 -3.06 -9.73 13.20
CA ALA A 229 -4.34 -10.42 13.26
C ALA A 229 -5.01 -10.25 14.62
N GLN A 230 -4.25 -10.45 15.70
CA GLN A 230 -4.76 -10.26 17.06
C GLN A 230 -5.15 -8.81 17.35
N ALA A 231 -4.38 -7.84 16.86
CA ALA A 231 -4.68 -6.42 17.04
C ALA A 231 -6.02 -6.04 16.38
N PHE A 232 -6.23 -6.45 15.12
CA PHE A 232 -7.50 -6.24 14.42
C PHE A 232 -8.68 -6.97 15.08
N GLU A 233 -8.47 -8.20 15.56
CA GLU A 233 -9.51 -8.99 16.26
C GLU A 233 -9.92 -8.36 17.60
N ARG A 234 -8.97 -7.74 18.32
CA ARG A 234 -9.25 -6.98 19.56
C ARG A 234 -9.77 -5.57 19.32
N GLY A 235 -9.73 -5.08 18.07
CA GLY A 235 -10.05 -3.70 17.72
C GLY A 235 -9.00 -2.68 18.18
N ASP A 236 -7.77 -3.12 18.47
CA ASP A 236 -6.66 -2.25 18.85
C ASP A 236 -5.96 -1.71 17.60
N ILE A 237 -6.45 -0.57 17.12
CA ILE A 237 -6.01 0.04 15.86
C ILE A 237 -4.60 0.63 15.96
N GLU A 238 -4.22 1.10 17.15
CA GLU A 238 -2.88 1.67 17.36
C GLU A 238 -1.82 0.57 17.35
N ALA A 239 -2.08 -0.57 18.00
CA ALA A 239 -1.22 -1.74 17.88
C ALA A 239 -1.16 -2.26 16.44
N ALA A 240 -2.30 -2.30 15.73
CA ALA A 240 -2.33 -2.71 14.33
C ALA A 240 -1.51 -1.77 13.43
N ARG A 241 -1.55 -0.45 13.70
CA ARG A 241 -0.74 0.55 13.00
C ARG A 241 0.75 0.31 13.22
N GLN A 242 1.19 0.14 14.47
CA GLN A 242 2.59 -0.10 14.82
C GLN A 242 3.12 -1.38 14.17
N GLU A 243 2.36 -2.47 14.28
CA GLU A 243 2.72 -3.75 13.65
C GLU A 243 2.73 -3.68 12.12
N CYS A 244 1.86 -2.87 11.51
CA CYS A 244 1.86 -2.67 10.06
C CYS A 244 3.14 -1.94 9.59
N VAL A 245 3.58 -0.94 10.35
CA VAL A 245 4.84 -0.24 10.08
C VAL A 245 6.00 -1.22 10.24
N ARG A 246 6.07 -1.97 11.35
CA ARG A 246 7.09 -2.97 11.60
C ARG A 246 7.16 -4.02 10.48
N LEU A 247 6.02 -4.54 10.04
CA LEU A 247 5.93 -5.48 8.93
C LEU A 247 6.50 -4.92 7.61
N ARG A 248 6.27 -3.64 7.31
CA ARG A 248 6.85 -2.98 6.12
C ARG A 248 8.38 -3.03 6.14
N PHE A 249 8.99 -2.80 7.30
CA PHE A 249 10.45 -2.86 7.42
C PHE A 249 10.99 -4.27 7.19
N TRP A 250 10.34 -5.30 7.75
CA TRP A 250 10.74 -6.70 7.50
C TRP A 250 10.55 -7.13 6.05
N TYR A 251 9.57 -6.56 5.34
CA TYR A 251 9.45 -6.72 3.89
C TYR A 251 10.65 -6.10 3.18
N SER A 252 11.05 -4.89 3.55
CA SER A 252 12.21 -4.24 2.95
C SER A 252 13.53 -4.97 3.25
N VAL A 253 13.72 -5.47 4.47
CA VAL A 253 14.87 -6.31 4.82
C VAL A 253 14.86 -7.59 3.98
N GLY A 254 13.70 -8.24 3.83
CA GLY A 254 13.53 -9.42 3.00
C GLY A 254 13.88 -9.19 1.52
N GLU A 255 13.47 -8.06 0.93
CA GLU A 255 13.89 -7.68 -0.43
C GLU A 255 15.40 -7.44 -0.50
N GLY A 256 15.96 -6.69 0.45
CA GLY A 256 17.39 -6.44 0.52
C GLY A 256 18.23 -7.72 0.59
N LEU A 257 17.79 -8.69 1.40
CA LEU A 257 18.43 -10.01 1.51
C LEU A 257 18.26 -10.83 0.22
N ARG A 258 17.13 -10.71 -0.50
CA ARG A 258 16.91 -11.39 -1.79
C ARG A 258 17.84 -10.85 -2.87
N GLU A 259 18.04 -9.53 -2.92
CA GLU A 259 18.92 -8.83 -3.85
C GLU A 259 20.39 -8.80 -3.43
N TRP A 260 20.72 -9.41 -2.30
CA TRP A 260 22.10 -9.48 -1.82
C TRP A 260 22.95 -10.37 -2.75
N GLU A 261 24.15 -9.91 -3.04
CA GLU A 261 25.17 -10.61 -3.82
C GLU A 261 26.48 -10.65 -3.02
N PRO A 262 27.33 -11.67 -3.19
CA PRO A 262 28.62 -11.74 -2.50
C PRO A 262 29.46 -10.47 -2.65
N GLY A 263 29.88 -9.90 -1.53
CA GLY A 263 30.64 -8.64 -1.50
C GLY A 263 29.79 -7.38 -1.37
N ARG A 264 28.45 -7.48 -1.37
CA ARG A 264 27.57 -6.38 -1.02
C ARG A 264 27.51 -6.25 0.51
N THR A 265 27.94 -5.11 1.04
CA THR A 265 27.99 -4.86 2.49
C THR A 265 26.74 -4.16 3.00
N GLU A 266 25.88 -3.62 2.14
CA GLU A 266 24.68 -2.89 2.56
C GLU A 266 23.43 -3.36 1.82
N ILE A 267 22.33 -3.46 2.57
CA ILE A 267 20.98 -3.63 2.00
C ILE A 267 20.25 -2.29 2.00
N ARG A 268 19.65 -1.97 0.85
CA ARG A 268 18.86 -0.75 0.72
C ARG A 268 17.50 -0.98 1.38
N LEU A 269 17.25 -0.27 2.47
CA LEU A 269 15.94 -0.24 3.09
C LEU A 269 15.07 0.81 2.40
N VAL A 270 13.88 0.41 1.96
CA VAL A 270 12.85 1.29 1.42
C VAL A 270 11.94 1.69 2.57
N HIS A 271 11.87 2.99 2.85
CA HIS A 271 11.02 3.58 3.88
C HIS A 271 9.64 3.92 3.32
#